data_AF-A0A259C867-F1
#
_entry.id   AF-A0A259C867-F1
#
_cell.length_a   1.000
_cell.length_b   1.000
_cell.length_c   1.000
_cell.angle_alpha   90.00
_cell.angle_beta   90.00
_cell.angle_gamma   90.00
#
_symmetry.space_group_name_H-M   'P 1'
#
loop_
_entity.id
_entity.type
_entity.pdbx_description
1 polymer ?
#
loop_
_entity_poly.entity_id
_entity_poly.type
_entity_poly.pdbx_seq_one_letter_code
_entity_poly.pdbx_strand_id
1 'polypeptide(L)'
;MVDLLRRCFAFSAAVFAHAGRRGLVAAMLVAAGAALEGVGIVLLLPLLATLFGVAGEGSRAAGLIGSILPDIAPTGRLALLMGLFAVLMVARNLVLWQRDARLAAVQIGFVEHMRVDMARRLAAARWETLSRLGHARVTHLMSGEVQRCGAGVYFLLQSGTA
;
A
#
# COMPACT_ATOMS: atom_id res chain seq x y z
N MET A 1 -8.69 -0.55 -29.08
CA MET A 1 -7.94 0.05 -27.95
C MET A 1 -8.87 0.75 -26.95
N VAL A 2 -9.86 1.53 -27.42
CA VAL A 2 -10.84 2.25 -26.58
C VAL A 2 -11.71 1.33 -25.70
N ASP A 3 -12.16 0.17 -26.21
CA ASP A 3 -12.96 -0.78 -25.42
C ASP A 3 -12.18 -1.46 -24.29
N LEU A 4 -10.87 -1.65 -24.48
CA LEU A 4 -9.98 -2.23 -23.47
C LEU A 4 -9.79 -1.26 -22.30
N LEU A 5 -9.56 0.02 -22.60
CA LEU A 5 -9.50 1.10 -21.62
C LEU A 5 -10.80 1.20 -20.82
N ARG A 6 -11.97 1.13 -21.48
CA ARG A 6 -13.28 1.20 -20.83
C ARG A 6 -13.52 0.04 -19.86
N ARG A 7 -13.08 -1.17 -20.23
CA ARG A 7 -13.17 -2.37 -19.37
C ARG A 7 -12.22 -2.31 -18.19
N CYS A 8 -10.99 -1.85 -18.39
CA CYS A 8 -10.04 -1.61 -17.29
C CYS A 8 -10.58 -0.57 -16.30
N PHE A 9 -11.18 0.51 -16.79
CA PHE A 9 -11.76 1.55 -15.94
C PHE A 9 -13.02 1.07 -15.19
N ALA A 10 -13.87 0.27 -15.83
CA ALA A 10 -15.01 -0.33 -15.16
C ALA A 10 -14.57 -1.32 -14.07
N PHE A 11 -13.50 -2.09 -14.32
CA PHE A 11 -12.92 -3.00 -13.34
C PHE A 11 -12.32 -2.24 -12.16
N SER A 12 -11.53 -1.18 -12.40
CA SER A 12 -10.98 -0.37 -11.33
C SER A 12 -12.07 0.30 -10.51
N ALA A 13 -13.11 0.87 -11.16
CA ALA A 13 -14.26 1.45 -10.48
C ALA A 13 -15.01 0.43 -9.60
N ALA A 14 -15.18 -0.81 -10.07
CA ALA A 14 -15.80 -1.88 -9.29
C ALA A 14 -14.96 -2.26 -8.06
N VAL A 15 -13.63 -2.32 -8.20
CA VAL A 15 -12.70 -2.56 -7.07
C VAL A 15 -12.77 -1.41 -6.07
N PHE A 16 -12.79 -0.15 -6.51
CA PHE A 16 -12.91 1.01 -5.63
C PHE A 16 -14.27 1.06 -4.92
N ALA A 17 -15.36 0.74 -5.61
CA ALA A 17 -16.69 0.64 -5.02
C ALA A 17 -16.75 -0.47 -3.94
N HIS A 18 -16.08 -1.61 -4.17
CA HIS A 18 -15.99 -2.70 -3.20
C HIS A 18 -15.07 -2.37 -2.02
N ALA A 19 -13.97 -1.62 -2.26
CA ALA A 19 -13.04 -1.20 -1.22
C ALA A 19 -13.67 -0.21 -0.23
N GLY A 20 -14.58 0.67 -0.70
CA GLY A 20 -15.39 1.57 0.13
C GLY A 20 -14.58 2.30 1.21
N ARG A 21 -15.08 2.32 2.45
CA ARG A 21 -14.44 2.97 3.61
C ARG A 21 -13.06 2.38 3.93
N ARG A 22 -12.80 1.11 3.59
CA ARG A 22 -11.49 0.46 3.81
C ARG A 22 -10.44 0.96 2.82
N GLY A 23 -10.84 1.26 1.57
CA GLY A 23 -9.98 1.88 0.56
C GLY A 23 -9.56 3.29 0.94
N LEU A 24 -10.48 4.09 1.51
CA LEU A 24 -10.18 5.44 2.02
C LEU A 24 -9.13 5.42 3.14
N VAL A 25 -9.25 4.47 4.06
CA VAL A 25 -8.26 4.30 5.13
C VAL A 25 -6.91 3.81 4.58
N ALA A 26 -6.90 2.94 3.57
CA ALA A 26 -5.66 2.53 2.90
C ALA A 26 -4.99 3.71 2.18
N ALA A 27 -5.75 4.57 1.50
CA ALA A 27 -5.24 5.77 0.86
C ALA A 27 -4.63 6.76 1.89
N MET A 28 -5.30 6.95 3.04
CA MET A 28 -4.77 7.77 4.14
C MET A 28 -3.46 7.20 4.70
N LEU A 29 -3.35 5.87 4.85
CA LEU A 29 -2.11 5.21 5.26
C LEU A 29 -0.99 5.37 4.24
N VAL A 30 -1.29 5.31 2.94
CA VAL A 30 -0.32 5.57 1.86
C VAL A 30 0.18 7.01 1.93
N ALA A 31 -0.74 7.97 2.05
CA ALA A 31 -0.39 9.39 2.16
C ALA A 31 0.45 9.67 3.41
N ALA A 32 0.10 9.07 4.55
CA ALA A 32 0.90 9.14 5.77
C ALA A 32 2.29 8.53 5.56
N GLY A 33 2.40 7.35 4.97
CA GLY A 33 3.68 6.72 4.64
C GLY A 33 4.58 7.60 3.77
N ALA A 34 4.03 8.19 2.70
CA ALA A 34 4.75 9.10 1.82
C ALA A 34 5.20 10.39 2.53
N ALA A 35 4.35 10.94 3.41
CA ALA A 35 4.73 12.09 4.24
C ALA A 35 5.88 11.74 5.20
N LEU A 36 5.82 10.57 5.85
CA LEU A 36 6.90 10.07 6.71
C LEU A 36 8.20 9.84 5.92
N GLU A 37 8.14 9.38 4.68
CA GLU A 37 9.31 9.28 3.80
C GLU A 37 9.92 10.65 3.49
N GLY A 38 9.09 11.63 3.12
CA GLY A 38 9.55 12.99 2.90
C GLY A 38 10.25 13.58 4.13
N VAL A 39 9.67 13.37 5.32
CA VAL A 39 10.29 13.81 6.58
C VAL A 39 11.60 13.05 6.84
N GLY A 40 11.67 11.74 6.59
CA GLY A 40 12.89 10.94 6.75
C GLY A 40 14.04 11.42 5.86
N ILE A 41 13.77 11.77 4.60
CA ILE A 41 14.76 12.32 3.67
C ILE A 41 15.25 13.69 4.14
N VAL A 42 14.34 14.57 4.58
CA VAL A 42 14.71 15.89 5.11
C VAL A 42 15.53 15.76 6.39
N LEU A 43 15.27 14.75 7.23
CA LEU A 43 15.97 14.50 8.48
C LEU A 43 17.37 13.87 8.28
N LEU A 44 17.61 13.19 7.16
CA LEU A 44 18.94 12.70 6.78
C LEU A 44 19.94 13.83 6.56
N LEU A 45 19.49 14.96 6.02
CA LEU A 45 20.34 16.11 5.69
C LEU A 45 21.04 16.72 6.93
N PRO A 46 20.35 17.09 8.03
CA PRO A 46 21.01 17.55 9.25
C PRO A 46 21.86 16.45 9.90
N LEU A 47 21.48 15.17 9.79
CA LEU A 47 22.24 14.05 10.32
C LEU A 47 23.62 13.93 9.64
N LEU A 48 23.63 14.03 8.31
CA LEU A 48 24.85 14.04 7.50
C LEU A 48 25.72 15.27 7.80
N ALA A 49 25.09 16.44 7.93
CA ALA A 49 25.78 17.68 8.30
C ALA A 49 26.46 17.58 9.67
N THR A 50 25.80 16.94 10.65
CA THR A 50 26.39 16.72 11.99
C THR A 50 27.47 15.66 12.03
N LEU A 51 27.38 14.60 11.21
CA LEU A 51 28.37 13.52 11.16
C LEU A 51 29.65 13.91 10.43
N PHE A 52 29.51 14.61 9.31
CA PHE A 52 30.62 14.91 8.40
C PHE A 52 31.14 16.35 8.54
N GLY A 53 30.53 17.18 9.40
CA GLY A 53 30.94 18.56 9.61
C GLY A 53 30.72 19.48 8.40
N VAL A 54 30.00 19.01 7.37
CA VAL A 54 29.57 19.80 6.20
C VAL A 54 28.39 20.68 6.61
N ALA A 55 28.64 21.60 7.53
CA ALA A 55 27.71 22.68 7.84
C ALA A 55 27.81 23.74 6.73
N GLY A 56 27.24 23.45 5.56
CA GLY A 56 26.87 24.50 4.62
C GLY A 56 25.67 25.28 5.19
N GLU A 57 25.65 26.61 5.00
CA GLU A 57 24.62 27.56 5.47
C GLU A 57 23.16 27.23 5.07
N GLY A 58 22.91 26.11 4.37
CA GLY A 58 21.61 25.73 3.82
C GLY A 58 20.68 24.90 4.72
N SER A 59 21.14 24.33 5.83
CA SER A 59 20.26 23.47 6.66
C SER A 59 19.53 24.26 7.75
N ARG A 60 18.44 24.95 7.35
CA ARG A 60 17.49 25.59 8.30
C ARG A 60 17.02 24.61 9.39
N ALA A 61 16.91 23.31 9.07
CA ALA A 61 16.58 22.26 10.03
C ALA A 61 17.66 22.04 11.09
N ALA A 62 18.95 22.05 10.72
CA ALA A 62 20.05 21.96 11.68
C ALA A 62 20.13 23.23 12.56
N GLY A 63 19.86 24.41 11.99
CA GLY A 63 19.78 25.67 12.73
C GLY A 63 18.66 25.69 13.77
N LEU A 64 17.45 25.25 13.40
CA LEU A 64 16.29 25.19 14.31
C LEU A 64 16.51 24.22 15.48
N ILE A 65 17.11 23.06 15.23
CA ILE A 65 17.43 22.11 16.31
C ILE A 65 18.50 22.70 17.25
N GLY A 66 19.39 23.54 16.72
CA GLY A 66 20.48 24.16 17.48
C GLY A 66 19.98 25.33 18.33
N SER A 67 18.95 26.04 17.87
CA SER A 67 18.31 27.11 18.65
C SER A 67 17.36 26.58 19.72
N ILE A 68 16.77 25.40 19.55
CA ILE A 68 15.86 24.81 20.55
C ILE A 68 16.63 24.06 21.65
N LEU A 69 17.76 23.42 21.33
CA LEU A 69 18.62 22.68 22.28
C LEU A 69 20.07 23.23 22.28
N PRO A 70 20.31 24.45 22.79
CA PRO A 70 21.63 25.09 22.74
C PRO A 70 22.68 24.44 23.66
N ASP A 71 22.27 23.81 24.76
CA ASP A 71 23.18 23.31 25.82
C ASP A 71 23.59 21.82 25.70
N ILE A 72 23.26 21.15 24.60
CA ILE A 72 23.58 19.72 24.46
C ILE A 72 24.92 19.55 23.75
N ALA A 73 25.82 18.78 24.37
CA ALA A 73 27.10 18.39 23.78
C ALA A 73 26.89 17.76 22.37
N PRO A 74 27.82 17.94 21.42
CA PRO A 74 27.67 17.45 20.04
C PRO A 74 27.31 15.96 19.94
N THR A 75 27.88 15.14 20.83
CA THR A 75 27.59 13.70 20.95
C THR A 75 26.16 13.40 21.42
N GLY A 76 25.64 14.18 22.38
CA GLY A 76 24.26 14.05 22.86
C GLY A 76 23.24 14.45 21.79
N ARG A 77 23.57 15.46 20.99
CA ARG A 77 22.74 15.90 19.85
C ARG A 77 22.66 14.85 18.75
N LEU A 78 23.79 14.19 18.45
CA LEU A 78 23.84 13.09 17.50
C LEU A 78 23.02 11.88 17.97
N ALA A 79 23.17 11.49 19.24
CA ALA A 79 22.39 10.40 19.83
C ALA A 79 20.88 10.69 19.79
N LEU A 80 20.47 11.94 20.05
CA LEU A 80 19.08 12.36 19.98
C LEU A 80 18.53 12.33 18.55
N LEU A 81 19.28 12.83 17.57
CA LEU A 81 18.91 12.75 16.15
C LEU A 81 18.77 11.31 15.67
N MET A 82 19.71 10.44 16.05
CA MET A 82 19.66 9.01 15.74
C MET A 82 18.46 8.33 16.40
N GLY A 83 18.17 8.65 17.66
CA GLY A 83 16.99 8.13 18.36
C GLY A 83 15.68 8.57 17.69
N LEU A 84 15.55 9.86 17.35
CA LEU A 84 14.38 10.38 16.65
C LEU A 84 14.20 9.73 15.28
N PHE A 85 15.29 9.59 14.53
CA PHE A 85 15.27 8.93 13.22
C PHE A 85 14.87 7.46 13.34
N ALA A 86 15.39 6.74 14.33
CA ALA A 86 15.02 5.34 14.59
C ALA A 86 13.53 5.20 14.93
N VAL A 87 13.00 6.05 15.82
CA VAL A 87 11.57 6.07 16.17
C VAL A 87 10.72 6.36 14.94
N LEU A 88 11.12 7.33 14.10
CA LEU A 88 10.43 7.67 12.86
C LEU A 88 10.42 6.48 11.88
N MET A 89 11.54 5.77 11.74
CA MET A 89 11.63 4.58 10.91
C MET A 89 10.77 3.43 11.42
N VAL A 90 10.72 3.21 12.74
CA VAL A 90 9.83 2.21 13.34
C VAL A 90 8.36 2.56 13.08
N ALA A 91 7.97 3.82 13.30
CA ALA A 91 6.62 4.30 13.03
C ALA A 91 6.25 4.13 11.54
N ARG A 92 7.16 4.48 10.63
CA ARG A 92 6.98 4.25 9.19
C ARG A 92 6.75 2.77 8.88
N ASN A 93 7.58 1.88 9.44
CA ASN A 93 7.48 0.46 9.14
C ASN A 93 6.16 -0.16 9.68
N LEU A 94 5.68 0.30 10.82
CA LEU A 94 4.37 -0.06 11.37
C LEU A 94 3.22 0.36 10.45
N VAL A 95 3.28 1.58 9.91
CA VAL A 95 2.29 2.09 8.95
C VAL A 95 2.28 1.24 7.67
N LEU A 96 3.46 0.93 7.13
CA LEU A 96 3.59 0.07 5.94
C LEU A 96 3.05 -1.33 6.18
N TRP A 97 3.40 -1.94 7.32
CA TRP A 97 2.89 -3.27 7.68
C TRP A 97 1.36 -3.29 7.79
N GLN A 98 0.76 -2.29 8.43
CA GLN A 98 -0.69 -2.22 8.58
C GLN A 98 -1.39 -1.95 7.25
N ARG A 99 -0.78 -1.17 6.36
CA ARG A 99 -1.24 -0.96 4.98
C ARG A 99 -1.25 -2.29 4.23
N ASP A 100 -0.13 -3.01 4.23
CA ASP A 100 0.04 -4.24 3.46
C ASP A 100 -0.92 -5.34 3.94
N ALA A 101 -1.10 -5.48 5.26
CA ALA A 101 -2.08 -6.40 5.83
C ALA A 101 -3.53 -6.09 5.40
N ARG A 102 -3.90 -4.81 5.29
CA ARG A 102 -5.24 -4.41 4.85
C ARG A 102 -5.44 -4.60 3.35
N LEU A 103 -4.43 -4.33 2.54
CA LEU A 103 -4.46 -4.61 1.10
C LEU A 103 -4.64 -6.11 0.84
N ALA A 104 -3.90 -6.94 1.57
CA ALA A 104 -4.04 -8.40 1.51
C ALA A 104 -5.46 -8.84 1.90
N ALA A 105 -6.02 -8.30 2.98
CA ALA A 105 -7.38 -8.63 3.42
C ALA A 105 -8.45 -8.26 2.37
N VAL A 106 -8.31 -7.10 1.71
CA VAL A 106 -9.23 -6.68 0.63
C VAL A 106 -9.10 -7.61 -0.58
N GLN A 107 -7.88 -7.96 -0.97
CA GLN A 107 -7.65 -8.87 -2.10
C GLN A 107 -8.25 -10.26 -1.85
N ILE A 108 -7.95 -10.85 -0.68
CA ILE A 108 -8.46 -12.17 -0.29
C ILE A 108 -9.99 -12.15 -0.22
N GLY A 109 -10.58 -11.13 0.41
CA GLY A 109 -12.03 -10.99 0.51
C GLY A 109 -12.73 -10.87 -0.86
N PHE A 110 -12.13 -10.15 -1.80
CA PHE A 110 -12.68 -10.01 -3.15
C PHE A 110 -12.63 -11.33 -3.94
N VAL A 111 -11.51 -12.04 -3.85
CA VAL A 111 -11.35 -13.38 -4.47
C VAL A 111 -12.38 -14.35 -3.92
N GLU A 112 -12.56 -14.38 -2.60
CA GLU A 112 -13.54 -15.25 -1.96
C GLU A 112 -14.97 -14.91 -2.37
N HIS A 113 -15.31 -13.62 -2.42
CA HIS A 113 -16.62 -13.17 -2.89
C HIS A 113 -16.91 -13.63 -4.32
N MET A 114 -15.93 -13.53 -5.23
CA MET A 114 -16.07 -14.03 -6.60
C MET A 114 -16.28 -15.55 -6.65
N ARG A 115 -15.54 -16.33 -5.84
CA ARG A 115 -15.70 -17.79 -5.78
C ARG A 115 -17.10 -18.18 -5.34
N VAL A 116 -17.60 -17.55 -4.28
CA VAL A 116 -18.94 -17.82 -3.73
C VAL A 116 -20.03 -17.43 -4.73
N ASP A 117 -19.91 -16.28 -5.39
CA ASP A 117 -20.89 -15.83 -6.38
C ASP A 117 -20.92 -16.76 -7.61
N MET A 118 -19.75 -17.17 -8.11
CA MET A 118 -19.66 -18.15 -9.21
C MET A 118 -20.27 -19.49 -8.81
N ALA A 119 -19.97 -20.00 -7.61
CA ALA A 119 -20.53 -21.24 -7.10
C ALA A 119 -22.07 -21.18 -7.02
N ARG A 120 -22.63 -20.06 -6.53
CA ARG A 120 -24.09 -19.84 -6.47
C ARG A 120 -24.73 -19.83 -7.85
N ARG A 121 -24.12 -19.14 -8.82
CA ARG A 121 -24.63 -19.10 -10.20
C ARG A 121 -24.56 -20.46 -10.89
N LEU A 122 -23.50 -21.23 -10.64
CA LEU A 122 -23.36 -22.61 -11.10
C LEU A 122 -24.44 -23.52 -10.50
N ALA A 123 -24.70 -23.39 -9.20
CA ALA A 123 -25.75 -24.15 -8.51
C ALA A 123 -27.17 -23.80 -8.99
N ALA A 124 -27.41 -22.54 -9.38
CA ALA A 124 -28.69 -22.08 -9.91
C ALA A 124 -28.87 -22.34 -11.42
N ALA A 125 -27.84 -22.79 -12.13
CA ALA A 125 -27.91 -23.01 -13.56
C ALA A 125 -28.70 -24.27 -13.92
N ARG A 126 -29.46 -24.22 -15.03
CA ARG A 126 -30.16 -25.40 -15.56
C ARG A 126 -29.18 -26.53 -15.87
N TRP A 127 -29.53 -27.73 -15.46
CA TRP A 127 -28.70 -28.93 -15.65
C TRP A 127 -28.30 -29.17 -17.11
N GLU A 128 -29.17 -28.86 -18.08
CA GLU A 128 -28.87 -28.95 -19.52
C GLU A 128 -27.75 -28.02 -19.99
N THR A 129 -27.62 -26.85 -19.36
CA THR A 129 -26.52 -25.91 -19.65
C THR A 129 -25.25 -26.39 -18.96
N LEU A 130 -25.37 -26.88 -17.71
CA LEU A 130 -24.24 -27.34 -16.92
C LEU A 130 -23.60 -28.62 -17.49
N SER A 131 -24.40 -29.58 -17.96
CA SER A 131 -23.92 -30.83 -18.53
C SER A 131 -23.16 -30.64 -19.86
N ARG A 132 -23.39 -29.51 -20.55
CA ARG A 132 -22.63 -29.10 -21.74
C ARG A 132 -21.30 -28.42 -21.42
N LEU A 133 -21.12 -27.94 -20.19
CA LEU A 133 -19.84 -27.43 -19.70
C LEU A 133 -19.00 -28.60 -19.19
N GLY A 134 -17.91 -28.94 -19.88
CA GLY A 134 -16.99 -29.98 -19.45
C GLY A 134 -16.43 -29.69 -18.04
N HIS A 135 -16.33 -30.72 -17.21
CA HIS A 135 -15.91 -30.61 -15.80
C HIS A 135 -14.59 -29.85 -15.64
N ALA A 136 -13.62 -30.11 -16.53
CA ALA A 136 -12.34 -29.39 -16.56
C ALA A 136 -12.48 -27.87 -16.79
N ARG A 137 -13.48 -27.43 -17.57
CA ARG A 137 -13.71 -26.01 -17.84
C ARG A 137 -14.32 -25.28 -16.65
N VAL A 138 -15.20 -25.96 -15.91
CA VAL A 138 -15.78 -25.43 -14.67
C VAL A 138 -14.70 -25.27 -13.60
N THR A 139 -13.85 -26.28 -13.42
CA THR A 139 -12.72 -26.21 -12.47
C THR A 139 -11.71 -25.14 -12.87
N HIS A 140 -11.43 -24.99 -14.17
CA HIS A 140 -10.53 -23.93 -14.67
C HIS A 140 -11.10 -22.52 -14.43
N LEU A 141 -12.41 -22.32 -14.61
CA LEU A 141 -13.07 -21.04 -14.34
C LEU A 141 -13.06 -20.70 -12.84
N MET A 142 -13.37 -21.66 -11.98
CA MET A 142 -13.42 -21.47 -10.52
C MET A 142 -12.05 -21.22 -9.90
N SER A 143 -10.99 -21.78 -10.49
CA SER A 143 -9.63 -21.71 -9.95
C SER A 143 -8.78 -20.69 -10.70
N GLY A 144 -8.50 -20.94 -11.98
CA GLY A 144 -7.54 -20.17 -12.77
C GLY A 144 -7.98 -18.73 -13.05
N GLU A 145 -9.20 -18.54 -13.57
CA GLU A 145 -9.68 -17.20 -13.95
C GLU A 145 -9.96 -16.30 -12.73
N VAL A 146 -10.46 -16.89 -11.64
CA VAL A 146 -10.63 -16.17 -10.37
C VAL A 146 -9.29 -15.75 -9.78
N GLN A 147 -8.27 -16.62 -9.81
CA GLN A 147 -6.92 -16.25 -9.37
C GLN A 147 -6.35 -15.10 -10.23
N ARG A 148 -6.54 -15.14 -11.54
CA ARG A 148 -6.09 -14.07 -12.46
C ARG A 148 -6.77 -12.74 -12.16
N CYS A 149 -8.07 -12.74 -11.85
CA CYS A 149 -8.76 -11.53 -11.39
C CYS A 149 -8.19 -11.04 -10.04
N GLY A 150 -7.91 -11.95 -9.11
CA GLY A 150 -7.26 -11.63 -7.83
C GLY A 150 -5.87 -11.02 -7.98
N ALA A 151 -5.07 -11.52 -8.92
CA ALA A 151 -3.77 -10.91 -9.27
C ALA A 151 -3.95 -9.53 -9.91
N GLY A 152 -4.97 -9.35 -10.77
CA GLY A 152 -5.33 -8.05 -11.33
C GLY A 152 -5.67 -7.00 -10.25
N VAL A 153 -6.44 -7.39 -9.22
CA VAL A 153 -6.73 -6.53 -8.07
C VAL A 153 -5.47 -6.18 -7.29
N TYR A 154 -4.58 -7.15 -7.08
CA TYR A 154 -3.29 -6.91 -6.42
C TYR A 154 -2.45 -5.88 -7.15
N PHE A 155 -2.26 -6.04 -8.47
CA PHE A 155 -1.49 -5.09 -9.27
C PHE A 155 -2.13 -3.70 -9.29
N LEU A 156 -3.46 -3.61 -9.33
CA LEU A 156 -4.19 -2.33 -9.25
C LEU A 156 -4.03 -1.63 -7.89
N LEU A 157 -4.03 -2.39 -6.80
CA LEU A 157 -3.80 -1.84 -5.47
C LEU A 157 -2.33 -1.44 -5.29
N GLN A 158 -1.39 -2.22 -5.83
CA GLN A 158 0.03 -1.94 -5.71
C GLN A 158 0.49 -0.77 -6.60
N SER A 159 -0.12 -0.57 -7.78
CA SER A 159 0.23 0.56 -8.65
C SER A 159 -0.13 1.92 -8.06
N GLY A 160 -1.04 2.00 -7.09
CA GLY A 160 -1.32 3.21 -6.32
C GLY A 160 -0.36 3.45 -5.14
N THR A 161 0.53 2.49 -4.86
CA THR A 161 1.48 2.54 -3.73
C THR A 161 2.94 2.68 -4.15
N ALA A 162 3.24 2.48 -5.44
CA ALA A 162 4.56 2.63 -6.05
C ALA A 162 4.67 4.00 -6.73
#